data_AF-A0A2A5HFC8-F1
#
_entry.id   AF-A0A2A5HFC8-F1
#
_cell.length_a   1.000
_cell.length_b   1.000
_cell.length_c   1.000
_cell.angle_alpha   90.00
_cell.angle_beta   90.00
_cell.angle_gamma   90.00
#
_symmetry.space_group_name_H-M   'P 1'
#
loop_
_entity.id
_entity.type
_entity.pdbx_description
1 polymer ?
#
loop_
_entity_poly.entity_id
_entity_poly.type
_entity_poly.pdbx_seq_one_letter_code
_entity_poly.pdbx_strand_id
1 'polypeptide(L)' 'MCKSPIAAGPATGDNEYDIVPGDADSSILVYRMESVAPAIKMPELSKSLVHSEGIELVREWIDSLPGDCETE' A
#
# COMPACT_ATOMS: atom_id res chain seq x y z
N MET A 1 -5.74 -1.43 -10.64
CA MET A 1 -4.96 -2.35 -9.78
C MET A 1 -3.79 -2.88 -10.60
N CYS A 2 -2.72 -3.38 -9.96
CA CYS A 2 -1.47 -3.78 -10.62
C CYS A 2 -0.80 -2.66 -11.44
N LYS A 3 -0.82 -1.43 -10.90
CA LYS A 3 -0.15 -0.29 -11.54
C LYS A 3 1.21 -0.11 -10.89
N SER A 4 2.27 -0.18 -11.69
CA SER A 4 3.63 0.02 -11.21
C SER A 4 3.85 1.47 -10.77
N PRO A 5 4.63 1.69 -9.70
CA PRO A 5 4.93 3.01 -9.19
C PRO A 5 5.84 3.76 -10.17
N ILE A 6 5.51 5.01 -10.48
CA ILE A 6 6.32 5.84 -11.40
C ILE A 6 7.36 6.67 -10.62
N ALA A 7 7.02 7.11 -9.41
CA ALA A 7 7.84 8.06 -8.64
C ALA A 7 7.74 7.81 -7.12
N ALA A 8 7.75 6.54 -6.69
CA ALA A 8 7.66 6.20 -5.26
C ALA A 8 9.04 6.02 -4.59
N GLY A 9 10.10 5.65 -5.33
CA GLY A 9 11.44 5.46 -4.77
C GLY A 9 11.42 4.52 -3.56
N PRO A 10 12.03 4.86 -2.41
CA PRO A 10 12.01 4.00 -1.22
C PRO A 10 10.61 3.82 -0.61
N ALA A 11 9.62 4.61 -1.03
CA ALA A 11 8.23 4.45 -0.58
C ALA A 11 7.52 3.23 -1.19
N THR A 12 8.19 2.45 -2.06
CA THR A 12 7.67 1.17 -2.53
C THR A 12 7.77 0.07 -1.48
N GLY A 13 8.76 0.12 -0.58
CA GLY A 13 8.97 -0.94 0.41
C GLY A 13 9.24 -2.30 -0.24
N ASP A 14 9.99 -2.31 -1.34
CA ASP A 14 10.29 -3.48 -2.18
C ASP A 14 9.07 -4.10 -2.90
N ASN A 15 7.88 -3.52 -2.76
CA ASN A 15 6.68 -3.94 -3.49
C ASN A 15 6.65 -3.42 -4.94
N GLU A 16 6.06 -4.21 -5.85
CA GLU A 16 6.06 -3.94 -7.29
C GLU A 16 4.88 -3.09 -7.77
N TYR A 17 3.76 -3.11 -7.05
CA TYR A 17 2.50 -2.49 -7.49
C TYR A 17 1.82 -1.65 -6.41
N ASP A 18 1.11 -0.59 -6.85
CA ASP A 18 0.36 0.29 -5.95
C ASP A 18 -0.65 -0.51 -5.09
N ILE A 19 -1.36 -1.46 -5.72
CA ILE A 19 -2.30 -2.41 -5.11
C ILE A 19 -2.20 -3.75 -5.86
N VAL A 20 -2.01 -4.83 -5.11
CA VAL A 20 -2.10 -6.22 -5.56
C VAL A 20 -3.44 -6.78 -5.07
N PRO A 21 -4.42 -7.06 -5.96
CA PRO A 21 -5.69 -7.66 -5.54
C PRO A 21 -5.44 -9.00 -4.83
N GLY A 22 -6.13 -9.24 -3.72
CA GLY A 22 -5.99 -10.46 -2.94
C GLY A 22 -4.71 -10.56 -2.09
N ASP A 23 -3.83 -9.56 -2.14
CA ASP A 23 -2.60 -9.50 -1.34
C ASP A 23 -2.29 -8.06 -0.89
N ALA A 24 -2.87 -7.68 0.24
CA ALA A 24 -2.63 -6.38 0.86
C ALA A 24 -1.18 -6.19 1.32
N ASP A 25 -0.48 -7.26 1.70
CA ASP A 25 0.90 -7.20 2.22
C ASP A 25 1.89 -6.83 1.12
N SER A 26 1.66 -7.34 -0.10
CA SER A 26 2.44 -7.01 -1.30
C SER A 26 2.04 -5.67 -1.94
N SER A 27 1.14 -4.90 -1.33
CA SER A 27 0.64 -3.62 -1.86
C SER A 27 1.40 -2.41 -1.30
N ILE A 28 1.93 -1.55 -2.18
CA ILE A 28 2.61 -0.30 -1.78
C ILE A 28 1.70 0.60 -0.93
N LEU A 29 0.40 0.66 -1.23
CA LEU A 29 -0.54 1.51 -0.48
C LEU A 29 -0.53 1.20 1.03
N VAL A 30 -0.58 -0.08 1.40
CA VAL A 30 -0.62 -0.51 2.81
C VAL A 30 0.68 -0.19 3.52
N TYR A 31 1.82 -0.52 2.89
CA TYR A 31 3.15 -0.17 3.39
C TYR A 31 3.29 1.33 3.72
N ARG A 32 2.76 2.19 2.84
CA ARG A 32 2.82 3.64 3.05
C ARG A 32 1.90 4.13 4.15
N MET A 33 0.76 3.48 4.39
CA MET A 33 -0.16 3.82 5.48
C MET A 33 0.37 3.39 6.85
N GLU A 34 1.20 2.35 6.91
CA GLU A 34 1.84 1.87 8.13
C GLU A 34 3.04 2.72 8.58
N SER A 35 3.56 3.58 7.70
CA SER A 35 4.75 4.37 7.96
C SER A 35 4.45 5.78 8.44
N VAL A 36 5.27 6.27 9.37
CA VAL A 36 5.32 7.70 9.78
C VAL A 36 6.53 8.44 9.20
N ALA A 37 7.39 7.75 8.45
CA ALA A 37 8.58 8.34 7.86
C ALA A 37 8.17 9.34 6.75
N PRO A 38 8.65 10.60 6.77
CA PRO A 38 8.19 11.63 5.82
C PRO A 38 8.38 11.29 4.34
N ALA A 39 9.35 10.45 3.98
CA ALA A 39 9.60 10.05 2.60
C ALA A 39 8.74 8.85 2.13
N ILE A 40 8.02 8.20 3.05
CA ILE A 40 7.28 6.95 2.77
C ILE A 40 5.78 7.18 2.97
N LYS A 41 5.43 7.83 4.08
CA LYS A 41 4.07 7.90 4.58
C LYS A 41 3.06 8.40 3.55
N MET A 42 1.92 7.74 3.46
CA MET A 42 0.72 8.30 2.84
C MET A 42 -0.53 7.94 3.66
N PRO A 43 -1.53 8.84 3.74
CA PRO A 43 -1.54 10.17 3.13
C PRO A 43 -0.55 11.14 3.79
N GLU A 44 -0.06 12.11 3.02
CA GLU A 44 0.81 13.19 3.54
C GLU A 44 0.09 14.07 4.59
N LEU A 45 -1.24 13.96 4.62
CA LEU A 45 -2.08 14.52 5.64
C LEU A 45 -2.07 13.63 6.88
N SER A 46 -1.48 14.17 7.94
CA SER A 46 -1.82 13.97 9.35
C SER A 46 -0.89 13.06 10.18
N LYS A 47 -0.25 13.72 11.14
CA LYS A 47 0.12 13.25 12.50
C LYS A 47 1.14 12.11 12.57
N SER A 48 2.01 12.20 13.56
CA SER A 48 3.08 11.22 13.86
C SER A 48 2.54 9.86 14.35
N LEU A 49 1.36 9.43 13.88
CA LEU A 49 0.60 8.32 14.39
C LEU A 49 -0.04 7.53 13.25
N VAL A 50 0.08 6.21 13.36
CA VAL A 50 -0.49 5.21 12.45
C VAL A 50 -1.93 4.90 12.88
N HIS A 51 -2.87 4.90 11.94
CA HIS A 51 -4.28 4.60 12.22
C HIS A 51 -4.60 3.12 11.94
N SER A 52 -4.40 2.27 12.95
CA SER A 52 -4.48 0.81 12.82
C SER A 52 -5.82 0.29 12.28
N GLU A 53 -6.95 0.79 12.78
CA GLU A 53 -8.29 0.35 12.32
C GLU A 53 -8.52 0.70 10.83
N GLY A 54 -8.00 1.84 10.39
CA GLY A 54 -8.12 2.25 8.99
C GLY A 54 -7.21 1.45 8.06
N ILE A 55 -6.04 1.02 8.54
CA ILE A 55 -5.16 0.12 7.80
C ILE A 55 -5.84 -1.25 7.65
N GLU A 56 -6.39 -1.77 8.74
CA GLU A 56 -7.10 -3.07 8.71
C GLU A 56 -8.25 -3.04 7.70
N LEU A 57 -9.07 -1.98 7.72
CA LEU A 57 -10.15 -1.82 6.74
C LEU A 57 -9.65 -1.78 5.29
N VAL A 58 -8.51 -1.13 5.04
CA VAL A 58 -7.91 -1.10 3.70
C VAL A 58 -7.31 -2.44 3.31
N ARG A 59 -6.70 -3.18 4.25
CA ARG A 59 -6.22 -4.55 4.01
C ARG A 59 -7.37 -5.47 3.62
N GLU A 60 -8.41 -5.54 4.44
CA GLU A 60 -9.60 -6.36 4.19
C GLU A 60 -10.23 -6.02 2.82
N TRP A 61 -10.27 -4.73 2.49
CA TRP A 61 -10.74 -4.31 1.17
C TRP A 61 -9.84 -4.84 0.05
N ILE A 62 -8.52 -4.69 0.12
CA ILE A 62 -7.59 -5.18 -0.91
C ILE A 62 -7.66 -6.71 -1.04
N ASP A 63 -7.67 -7.42 0.08
CA ASP A 63 -7.76 -8.88 0.13
C ASP A 63 -9.08 -9.41 -0.44
N SER A 64 -10.14 -8.60 -0.41
CA SER A 64 -11.44 -8.94 -1.02
C SER A 64 -11.49 -8.72 -2.54
N LEU A 65 -10.50 -8.04 -3.13
CA LEU A 65 -10.52 -7.69 -4.54
C LEU A 65 -10.26 -8.93 -5.42
N PRO A 66 -11.04 -9.13 -6.50
CA PRO A 66 -10.82 -10.24 -7.40
C PRO A 66 -9.62 -10.00 -8.33
N GLY A 67 -8.93 -11.08 -8.67
CA GLY A 67 -7.79 -11.11 -9.58
C GLY A 67 -6.46 -11.17 -8.85
N ASP A 68 -5.39 -11.07 -9.62
CA ASP A 68 -4.01 -11.14 -9.17
C ASP A 68 -3.14 -10.35 -10.16
N CYS A 69 -1.89 -10.05 -9.78
CA CYS A 69 -0.96 -9.32 -10.64
C CYS A 69 0.02 -10.24 -11.38
N GLU A 70 -0.34 -11.51 -11.65
CA GLU A 70 0.52 -12.40 -12.43
C GLU A 70 1.03 -11.70 -13.70
N THR A 71 2.35 -11.63 -13.80
CA THR A 71 3.05 -11.24 -15.01
C THR A 71 2.76 -12.28 -16.09
N GLU A 72 2.15 -11.89 -17.20
CA GLU A 72 2.43 -12.56 -18.48
C GLU A 72 3.91 -12.44 -18.85
#